data_AF-A0A3B9JIY6-F1
#
_entry.id   AF-A0A3B9JIY6-F1
#
_cell.length_a   1.000
_cell.length_b   1.000
_cell.length_c   1.000
_cell.angle_alpha   90.00
_cell.angle_beta   90.00
_cell.angle_gamma   90.00
#
_symmetry.space_group_name_H-M   'P 1'
#
loop_
_entity.id
_entity.type
_entity.pdbx_description
1 polymer ?
#
loop_
_entity_poly.entity_id
_entity_poly.type
_entity_poly.pdbx_seq_one_letter_code
_entity_poly.pdbx_strand_id
1 'polypeptide(L)'
;MHKKKIHIRTLIQIFFFILILLISINKTLSEKGISIPYIPTASLHALCPFGGVVTIYQYLTTGTFIQKIHESSFVLMIIGFIIAILFGPLFCGWICPFGTFQEFIGKLGKKIFKKRFNNFVPYKYDKYLRYLRYFVFAWVLYATIVAGKLIFQDVDPYYALFNFWNGEIAVGSIVILFITIILSLFIERPWCKYLCPYGAVLGIFNLIRIFPIKRNNKTCINCKMCDRNCPMNIKVSEKTIIRDHQCISCLKCTSEYSCPINNTVTIESIIPYKS
;
A
#
# COMPACT_ATOMS: atom_id res chain seq x y z
N MET A 1 -1.76 31.72 -6.95
CA MET A 1 -1.28 31.60 -5.55
C MET A 1 -0.62 30.25 -5.36
N HIS A 2 0.64 30.27 -4.90
CA HIS A 2 1.60 29.18 -5.03
C HIS A 2 1.30 28.03 -4.04
N LYS A 3 1.13 26.82 -4.58
CA LYS A 3 0.82 25.56 -3.87
C LYS A 3 1.93 25.13 -2.89
N LYS A 4 2.07 25.79 -1.74
CA LYS A 4 2.76 25.22 -0.58
C LYS A 4 1.72 24.47 0.25
N LYS A 5 1.70 23.13 0.20
CA LYS A 5 1.12 22.25 1.25
C LYS A 5 1.01 20.77 0.80
N ILE A 6 2.10 20.05 0.45
CA ILE A 6 2.19 18.56 0.65
C ILE A 6 3.65 18.15 0.87
N HIS A 7 4.24 18.61 1.97
CA HIS A 7 5.39 17.90 2.56
C HIS A 7 4.91 16.78 3.50
N ILE A 8 3.72 16.90 4.09
CA ILE A 8 3.27 16.01 5.17
C ILE A 8 3.20 14.53 4.78
N ARG A 9 2.63 14.18 3.61
CA ARG A 9 2.57 12.77 3.16
C ARG A 9 3.97 12.20 2.96
N THR A 10 4.84 12.94 2.28
CA THR A 10 6.21 12.49 2.03
C THR A 10 7.01 12.38 3.33
N LEU A 11 6.79 13.30 4.28
CA LEU A 11 7.39 13.24 5.62
C LEU A 11 6.93 11.99 6.38
N ILE A 12 5.63 11.71 6.40
CA ILE A 12 5.06 10.49 7.03
C ILE A 12 5.66 9.23 6.37
N GLN A 13 5.70 9.19 5.03
CA GLN A 13 6.27 8.07 4.29
C GLN A 13 7.75 7.84 4.63
N ILE A 14 8.55 8.91 4.71
CA ILE A 14 9.97 8.84 5.07
C ILE A 14 10.13 8.40 6.52
N PHE A 15 9.34 8.97 7.44
CA PHE A 15 9.36 8.61 8.85
C PHE A 15 9.11 7.12 9.06
N PHE A 16 8.03 6.57 8.50
CA PHE A 16 7.72 5.15 8.64
C PHE A 16 8.72 4.25 7.91
N PHE A 17 9.28 4.70 6.78
CA PHE A 17 10.34 3.96 6.10
C PHE A 17 11.59 3.84 6.98
N ILE A 18 12.07 4.95 7.54
CA ILE A 18 13.24 4.98 8.44
C ILE A 18 12.95 4.17 9.71
N LEU A 19 11.78 4.35 10.33
CA LEU A 19 11.39 3.62 11.53
C LEU A 19 11.45 2.10 11.31
N ILE A 20 10.85 1.60 10.23
CA ILE A 20 10.81 0.16 9.94
C ILE A 20 12.20 -0.36 9.56
N LEU A 21 13.01 0.45 8.86
CA LEU A 21 14.40 0.13 8.56
C LEU A 21 15.22 -0.03 9.85
N LEU A 22 15.10 0.90 10.80
CA LEU A 22 15.79 0.86 12.09
C LEU A 22 15.36 -0.33 12.94
N ILE A 23 14.06 -0.64 13.00
CA ILE A 23 13.53 -1.82 13.70
C ILE A 23 14.13 -3.10 13.12
N SER A 24 14.19 -3.20 11.78
CA SER A 24 14.74 -4.38 11.13
C SER A 24 16.24 -4.55 11.37
N ILE A 25 17.01 -3.46 11.29
CA ILE A 25 18.45 -3.48 11.61
C ILE A 25 18.68 -3.84 13.07
N ASN A 26 17.92 -3.26 14.01
CA ASN A 26 18.08 -3.57 15.43
C ASN A 26 17.74 -5.02 15.74
N LYS A 27 16.74 -5.61 15.07
CA LYS A 27 16.44 -7.04 15.20
C LYS A 27 17.65 -7.89 14.78
N THR A 28 18.23 -7.61 13.61
CA THR A 28 19.45 -8.29 13.13
C THR A 28 20.63 -8.12 14.08
N LEU A 29 20.83 -6.93 14.63
CA LEU A 29 21.92 -6.66 15.59
C LEU A 29 21.70 -7.40 16.91
N SER A 30 20.45 -7.45 17.40
CA SER A 30 20.07 -8.20 18.59
C SER A 30 20.32 -9.70 18.42
N GLU A 31 20.05 -10.27 17.24
CA GLU A 31 20.38 -11.67 16.90
C GLU A 31 21.89 -11.93 16.91
N LYS A 32 22.71 -10.88 16.69
CA LYS A 32 24.18 -10.91 16.78
C LYS A 32 24.73 -10.53 18.17
N GLY A 33 23.87 -10.38 19.18
CA GLY A 33 24.26 -10.07 20.56
C GLY A 33 24.50 -8.59 20.86
N ILE A 34 24.18 -7.67 19.93
CA ILE A 34 24.31 -6.21 20.12
C ILE A 34 22.90 -5.60 20.11
N SER A 35 22.31 -5.36 21.28
CA SER A 35 21.00 -4.70 21.37
C SER A 35 21.18 -3.18 21.50
N ILE A 36 20.57 -2.40 20.60
CA ILE A 36 20.45 -0.95 20.79
C ILE A 36 19.30 -0.72 21.79
N PRO A 37 19.55 -0.12 22.96
CA PRO A 37 18.48 0.22 23.90
C PRO A 37 17.48 1.16 23.22
N TYR A 38 16.19 1.06 23.59
CA TYR A 38 15.07 1.91 23.12
C TYR A 38 14.49 1.65 21.71
N ILE A 39 15.07 0.77 20.89
CA ILE A 39 14.45 0.36 19.61
C ILE A 39 13.73 -0.99 19.81
N PRO A 40 12.41 -1.10 19.55
CA PRO A 40 11.72 -2.39 19.70
C PRO A 40 12.26 -3.42 18.72
N THR A 41 12.49 -4.66 19.19
CA THR A 41 12.82 -5.84 18.36
C THR A 41 11.57 -6.51 17.78
N ALA A 42 10.52 -5.71 17.51
CA ALA A 42 9.26 -6.22 17.00
C ALA A 42 9.48 -6.90 15.64
N SER A 43 8.82 -8.03 15.41
CA SER A 43 8.84 -8.69 14.11
C SER A 43 8.21 -7.78 13.05
N LEU A 44 8.79 -7.72 11.86
CA LEU A 44 8.24 -6.95 10.73
C LEU A 44 6.77 -7.31 10.41
N HIS A 45 6.36 -8.53 10.76
CA HIS A 45 5.00 -9.04 10.64
C HIS A 45 4.04 -8.41 11.66
N ALA A 46 4.50 -7.98 12.84
CA ALA A 46 3.66 -7.26 13.80
C ALA A 46 3.24 -5.88 13.27
N LEU A 47 4.04 -5.28 12.39
CA LEU A 47 3.77 -3.97 11.78
C LEU A 47 2.96 -4.06 10.47
N CYS A 48 2.86 -5.25 9.88
CA CYS A 48 2.08 -5.50 8.69
C CYS A 48 0.71 -6.09 9.06
N PRO A 49 -0.40 -5.36 8.89
CA PRO A 49 -1.72 -5.84 9.33
C PRO A 49 -2.19 -7.11 8.62
N PHE A 50 -1.52 -7.51 7.53
CA PHE A 50 -1.80 -8.74 6.79
C PHE A 50 -1.57 -10.01 7.62
N GLY A 51 -0.60 -10.02 8.54
CA GLY A 51 -0.33 -11.18 9.41
C GLY A 51 -1.55 -11.56 10.22
N GLY A 52 -2.31 -10.59 10.73
CA GLY A 52 -3.53 -10.84 11.48
C GLY A 52 -4.64 -11.50 10.64
N VAL A 53 -4.76 -11.16 9.36
CA VAL A 53 -5.84 -11.67 8.48
C VAL A 53 -5.73 -13.17 8.31
N VAL A 54 -4.51 -13.65 8.09
CA VAL A 54 -4.22 -15.08 7.95
C VAL A 54 -4.31 -15.79 9.31
N THR A 55 -3.95 -15.09 10.39
CA THR A 55 -4.07 -15.60 11.77
C THR A 55 -5.52 -15.84 12.19
N ILE A 56 -6.47 -14.99 11.78
CA ILE A 56 -7.91 -15.18 12.08
C ILE A 56 -8.38 -16.55 11.58
N TYR A 57 -8.06 -16.90 10.33
CA TYR A 57 -8.50 -18.16 9.75
C TYR A 57 -7.96 -19.36 10.54
N GLN A 58 -6.69 -19.32 10.93
CA GLN A 58 -6.06 -20.38 11.71
C GLN A 58 -6.64 -20.45 13.12
N TYR A 59 -6.84 -19.31 13.80
CA TYR A 59 -7.49 -19.27 15.10
C TYR A 59 -8.91 -19.86 15.07
N LEU A 60 -9.71 -19.53 14.04
CA LEU A 60 -11.08 -20.04 13.90
C LEU A 60 -11.16 -21.53 13.56
N THR A 61 -10.14 -22.10 12.92
CA THR A 61 -10.15 -23.51 12.46
C THR A 61 -9.39 -24.44 13.39
N THR A 62 -8.27 -24.03 13.95
CA THR A 62 -7.39 -24.86 14.79
C THR A 62 -7.34 -24.42 16.25
N GLY A 63 -7.99 -23.30 16.63
CA GLY A 63 -7.99 -22.78 18.00
C GLY A 63 -6.60 -22.30 18.48
N THR A 64 -5.61 -22.26 17.59
CA THR A 64 -4.22 -21.95 17.89
C THR A 64 -3.77 -20.69 17.17
N PHE A 65 -3.03 -19.83 17.87
CA PHE A 65 -2.34 -18.71 17.23
C PHE A 65 -1.08 -19.23 16.51
N ILE A 66 -0.77 -18.65 15.35
CA ILE A 66 0.51 -18.90 14.68
C ILE A 66 1.61 -18.44 15.66
N GLN A 67 2.48 -19.36 16.09
CA GLN A 67 3.49 -19.19 17.15
C GLN A 67 4.42 -17.96 16.99
N LYS A 68 4.39 -17.28 15.84
CA LYS A 68 5.21 -16.10 15.52
C LYS A 68 4.47 -14.76 15.58
N ILE A 69 3.17 -14.74 15.93
CA ILE A 69 2.33 -13.54 15.87
C ILE A 69 1.82 -13.21 17.28
N HIS A 70 2.40 -12.18 17.91
CA HIS A 70 1.97 -11.65 19.20
C HIS A 70 0.55 -11.05 19.13
N GLU A 71 -0.18 -11.07 20.26
CA GLU A 71 -1.51 -10.46 20.46
C GLU A 71 -1.61 -9.02 19.91
N SER A 72 -0.52 -8.27 19.98
CA SER A 72 -0.40 -6.89 19.47
C SER A 72 -0.68 -6.76 17.97
N SER A 73 -0.41 -7.80 17.17
CA SER A 73 -0.66 -7.79 15.72
C SER A 73 -2.15 -7.81 15.39
N PHE A 74 -2.97 -8.42 16.26
CA PHE A 74 -4.41 -8.48 16.11
C PHE A 74 -5.06 -7.11 16.34
N VAL A 75 -4.61 -6.40 17.37
CA VAL A 75 -5.06 -5.03 17.68
C VAL A 75 -4.74 -4.07 16.53
N LEU A 76 -3.51 -4.12 16.02
CA LEU A 76 -3.09 -3.28 14.88
C LEU A 76 -3.88 -3.59 13.60
N MET A 77 -4.24 -4.85 13.38
CA MET A 77 -5.10 -5.24 12.27
C MET A 77 -6.52 -4.68 12.42
N ILE A 78 -7.14 -4.78 13.59
CA ILE A 78 -8.48 -4.21 13.83
C ILE A 78 -8.46 -2.70 13.57
N ILE A 79 -7.48 -2.00 14.14
CA ILE A 79 -7.31 -0.56 13.93
C ILE A 79 -7.11 -0.26 12.43
N GLY A 80 -6.27 -1.04 11.74
CA GLY A 80 -6.05 -0.93 10.31
C GLY A 80 -7.32 -1.09 9.48
N PHE A 81 -8.17 -2.06 9.84
CA PHE A 81 -9.46 -2.28 9.17
C PHE A 81 -10.46 -1.18 9.45
N ILE A 82 -10.57 -0.70 10.69
CA ILE A 82 -11.44 0.43 11.04
C ILE A 82 -11.03 1.65 10.20
N ILE A 83 -9.74 1.96 10.15
CA ILE A 83 -9.22 3.06 9.31
C ILE A 83 -9.53 2.83 7.84
N ALA A 84 -9.42 1.58 7.36
CA ALA A 84 -9.72 1.23 5.98
C ALA A 84 -11.21 1.42 5.63
N ILE A 85 -12.12 1.10 6.55
CA ILE A 85 -13.56 1.31 6.39
C ILE A 85 -13.89 2.81 6.47
N LEU A 86 -13.23 3.57 7.33
CA LEU A 86 -13.50 5.00 7.44
C LEU A 86 -13.00 5.75 6.20
N PHE A 87 -11.73 5.63 5.85
CA PHE A 87 -11.06 6.50 4.88
C PHE A 87 -10.54 5.76 3.62
N GLY A 88 -10.73 4.45 3.54
CA GLY A 88 -10.08 3.60 2.55
C GLY A 88 -8.64 3.23 2.94
N PRO A 89 -7.87 2.60 2.04
CA PRO A 89 -6.54 2.00 2.30
C PRO A 89 -5.41 3.03 2.57
N LEU A 90 -5.58 3.90 3.56
CA LEU A 90 -4.63 4.96 3.93
C LEU A 90 -3.25 4.38 4.23
N PHE A 91 -3.18 3.21 4.87
CA PHE A 91 -1.91 2.53 5.16
C PHE A 91 -1.08 2.36 3.87
N CYS A 92 -1.66 1.86 2.78
CA CYS A 92 -0.95 1.66 1.51
C CYS A 92 -0.44 2.97 0.89
N GLY A 93 -1.20 4.07 1.06
CA GLY A 93 -0.87 5.38 0.50
C GLY A 93 0.13 6.20 1.31
N TRP A 94 0.14 6.03 2.63
CA TRP A 94 0.81 6.94 3.57
C TRP A 94 1.88 6.26 4.43
N ILE A 95 1.68 5.01 4.84
CA ILE A 95 2.50 4.35 5.88
C ILE A 95 3.38 3.25 5.29
N CYS A 96 2.86 2.47 4.35
CA CYS A 96 3.52 1.28 3.82
C CYS A 96 4.91 1.61 3.24
N PRO A 97 6.00 1.12 3.85
CA PRO A 97 7.35 1.51 3.47
C PRO A 97 7.76 0.88 2.13
N PHE A 98 7.25 -0.31 1.79
CA PHE A 98 7.47 -0.93 0.49
C PHE A 98 6.80 -0.15 -0.65
N GLY A 99 5.59 0.36 -0.40
CA GLY A 99 4.90 1.24 -1.34
C GLY A 99 5.65 2.57 -1.52
N THR A 100 6.18 3.13 -0.43
CA THR A 100 7.05 4.31 -0.44
C THR A 100 8.31 4.07 -1.26
N PHE A 101 8.99 2.94 -1.06
CA PHE A 101 10.17 2.55 -1.82
C PHE A 101 9.89 2.46 -3.33
N GLN A 102 8.82 1.77 -3.72
CA GLN A 102 8.37 1.71 -5.12
C GLN A 102 8.01 3.10 -5.68
N GLU A 103 7.43 4.00 -4.86
CA GLU A 103 7.15 5.38 -5.27
C GLU A 103 8.44 6.19 -5.50
N PHE A 104 9.49 5.98 -4.70
CA PHE A 104 10.79 6.61 -4.93
C PHE A 104 11.44 6.14 -6.23
N ILE A 105 11.46 4.83 -6.49
CA ILE A 105 11.95 4.28 -7.76
C ILE A 105 11.08 4.79 -8.93
N GLY A 106 9.76 4.87 -8.74
CA GLY A 106 8.85 5.44 -9.72
C GLY A 106 9.10 6.91 -10.03
N LYS A 107 9.53 7.73 -9.06
CA LYS A 107 9.94 9.12 -9.33
C LYS A 107 11.18 9.17 -10.23
N LEU A 108 12.14 8.27 -10.02
CA LEU A 108 13.30 8.12 -10.89
C LEU A 108 12.86 7.69 -12.31
N GLY A 109 12.02 6.67 -12.41
CA GLY A 109 11.41 6.22 -13.66
C GLY A 109 10.66 7.34 -14.41
N LYS A 110 9.88 8.15 -13.68
CA LYS A 110 9.18 9.32 -14.24
C LYS A 110 10.14 10.38 -14.77
N LYS A 111 11.29 10.58 -14.15
CA LYS A 111 12.32 11.50 -14.65
C LYS A 111 12.96 10.98 -15.94
N ILE A 112 13.19 9.67 -16.03
CA ILE A 112 13.79 9.00 -17.19
C ILE A 112 12.80 8.92 -18.37
N PHE A 113 11.61 8.37 -18.14
CA PHE A 113 10.64 8.04 -19.20
C PHE A 113 9.54 9.09 -19.41
N LYS A 114 9.48 10.14 -18.57
CA LYS A 114 8.58 11.30 -18.69
C LYS A 114 7.11 10.89 -18.93
N LYS A 115 6.55 11.22 -20.10
CA LYS A 115 5.13 10.96 -20.44
C LYS A 115 4.80 9.47 -20.61
N ARG A 116 5.80 8.63 -20.91
CA ARG A 116 5.61 7.17 -21.05
C ARG A 116 5.48 6.47 -19.71
N PHE A 117 6.04 7.04 -18.65
CA PHE A 117 5.95 6.48 -17.29
C PHE A 117 4.50 6.26 -16.88
N ASN A 118 4.24 5.10 -16.27
CA ASN A 118 2.91 4.61 -15.87
C ASN A 118 1.91 4.38 -17.02
N ASN A 119 2.32 4.57 -18.29
CA ASN A 119 1.50 4.31 -19.49
C ASN A 119 2.11 3.25 -20.43
N PHE A 120 3.18 2.56 -20.00
CA PHE A 120 3.79 1.45 -20.75
C PHE A 120 2.82 0.29 -21.00
N VAL A 121 1.95 0.01 -20.03
CA VAL A 121 0.87 -0.96 -20.16
C VAL A 121 -0.39 -0.22 -20.58
N PRO A 122 -0.98 -0.54 -21.76
CA PRO A 122 -2.24 0.08 -22.18
C PRO A 122 -3.34 -0.13 -21.14
N TYR A 123 -4.22 0.87 -20.98
CA TYR A 123 -5.23 0.88 -19.93
C TYR A 123 -6.14 -0.37 -19.91
N LYS A 124 -6.44 -0.95 -21.09
CA LYS A 124 -7.22 -2.19 -21.22
C LYS A 124 -6.55 -3.35 -20.46
N TYR A 125 -5.26 -3.57 -20.68
CA TYR A 125 -4.51 -4.64 -20.00
C TYR A 125 -4.27 -4.31 -18.53
N ASP A 126 -3.94 -3.06 -18.22
CA ASP A 126 -3.81 -2.58 -16.83
C ASP A 126 -5.08 -2.88 -16.01
N LYS A 127 -6.27 -2.67 -16.59
CA LYS A 127 -7.55 -2.98 -15.94
C LYS A 127 -7.68 -4.45 -15.54
N TYR A 128 -7.26 -5.38 -16.40
CA TYR A 128 -7.30 -6.82 -16.10
C TYR A 128 -6.21 -7.25 -15.12
N LEU A 129 -4.97 -6.77 -15.32
CA LEU A 129 -3.83 -7.09 -14.46
C LEU A 129 -4.05 -6.67 -13.00
N ARG A 130 -4.82 -5.59 -12.77
CA ARG A 130 -5.23 -5.16 -11.42
C ARG A 130 -6.01 -6.21 -10.64
N TYR A 131 -6.62 -7.20 -11.29
CA TYR A 131 -7.32 -8.28 -10.61
C TYR A 131 -6.40 -9.44 -10.20
N LEU A 132 -5.18 -9.50 -10.74
CA LEU A 132 -4.21 -10.53 -10.41
C LEU A 132 -3.89 -10.58 -8.91
N ARG A 133 -3.96 -9.44 -8.20
CA ARG A 133 -3.73 -9.40 -6.74
C ARG A 133 -4.79 -10.19 -5.95
N TYR A 134 -6.01 -10.33 -6.49
CA TYR A 134 -7.06 -11.16 -5.88
C TYR A 134 -6.81 -12.64 -6.14
N PHE A 135 -6.26 -12.98 -7.31
CA PHE A 135 -5.79 -14.33 -7.58
C PHE A 135 -4.64 -14.70 -6.64
N VAL A 136 -3.65 -13.81 -6.48
CA VAL A 136 -2.56 -14.01 -5.49
C VAL A 136 -3.12 -14.13 -4.08
N PHE A 137 -4.09 -13.30 -3.69
CA PHE A 137 -4.74 -13.41 -2.38
C PHE A 137 -5.43 -14.77 -2.19
N ALA A 138 -6.22 -15.22 -3.15
CA ALA A 138 -6.88 -16.53 -3.08
C ALA A 138 -5.87 -17.67 -3.02
N TRP A 139 -4.78 -17.60 -3.80
CA TRP A 139 -3.70 -18.56 -3.77
C TRP A 139 -2.97 -18.57 -2.41
N VAL A 140 -2.66 -17.40 -1.84
CA VAL A 140 -2.03 -17.30 -0.51
C VAL A 140 -2.93 -17.90 0.57
N LEU A 141 -4.24 -17.63 0.53
CA LEU A 141 -5.18 -18.24 1.46
C LEU A 141 -5.16 -19.76 1.31
N TYR A 142 -5.37 -20.28 0.10
CA TYR A 142 -5.36 -21.73 -0.15
C TYR A 142 -4.06 -22.39 0.30
N ALA A 143 -2.91 -21.83 -0.09
CA ALA A 143 -1.60 -22.36 0.27
C ALA A 143 -1.38 -22.36 1.80
N THR A 144 -1.81 -21.30 2.49
CA THR A 144 -1.69 -21.24 3.96
C THR A 144 -2.57 -22.28 4.64
N ILE A 145 -3.79 -22.50 4.13
CA ILE A 145 -4.72 -23.52 4.65
C ILE A 145 -4.11 -24.92 4.52
N VAL A 146 -3.60 -25.26 3.34
CA VAL A 146 -3.05 -26.60 3.06
C VAL A 146 -1.75 -26.86 3.81
N ALA A 147 -0.86 -25.87 3.91
CA ALA A 147 0.47 -26.06 4.48
C ALA A 147 0.54 -25.80 5.99
N GLY A 148 -0.49 -25.18 6.59
CA GLY A 148 -0.51 -24.80 8.01
C GLY A 148 0.54 -23.75 8.40
N LYS A 149 1.24 -23.15 7.43
CA LYS A 149 2.30 -22.15 7.61
C LYS A 149 2.14 -20.98 6.64
N LEU A 150 2.71 -19.84 7.01
CA LEU A 150 2.65 -18.60 6.21
C LEU A 150 3.60 -18.69 4.99
N ILE A 151 3.21 -19.42 3.93
CA ILE A 151 4.01 -19.61 2.70
C ILE A 151 4.36 -18.28 2.02
N PHE A 152 3.50 -17.28 2.17
CA PHE A 152 3.69 -15.98 1.52
C PHE A 152 5.03 -15.30 1.88
N GLN A 153 5.62 -15.62 3.04
CA GLN A 153 6.90 -15.05 3.46
C GLN A 153 8.03 -15.33 2.44
N ASP A 154 8.01 -16.50 1.79
CA ASP A 154 9.06 -16.91 0.85
C ASP A 154 9.00 -16.20 -0.51
N VAL A 155 7.89 -15.49 -0.77
CA VAL A 155 7.63 -14.75 -2.01
C VAL A 155 7.37 -13.25 -1.76
N ASP A 156 7.44 -12.80 -0.50
CA ASP A 156 7.13 -11.42 -0.14
C ASP A 156 8.34 -10.48 -0.37
N PRO A 157 8.29 -9.57 -1.35
CA PRO A 157 9.37 -8.63 -1.59
C PRO A 157 9.49 -7.58 -0.47
N TYR A 158 8.44 -7.36 0.34
CA TYR A 158 8.58 -6.52 1.54
C TYR A 158 9.51 -7.19 2.55
N TYR A 159 9.30 -8.49 2.84
CA TYR A 159 10.18 -9.25 3.71
C TYR A 159 11.62 -9.25 3.20
N ALA A 160 11.82 -9.52 1.91
CA ALA A 160 13.15 -9.49 1.28
C ALA A 160 13.82 -8.11 1.39
N LEU A 161 13.09 -7.01 1.16
CA LEU A 161 13.67 -5.66 1.21
C LEU A 161 14.22 -5.31 2.59
N PHE A 162 13.46 -5.64 3.65
CA PHE A 162 13.84 -5.29 5.02
C PHE A 162 14.75 -6.32 5.68
N ASN A 163 14.88 -7.54 5.16
CA ASN A 163 15.81 -8.54 5.69
C ASN A 163 16.98 -8.81 4.77
N PHE A 164 17.19 -8.03 3.70
CA PHE A 164 18.19 -8.29 2.65
C PHE A 164 19.61 -8.57 3.19
N TRP A 165 19.94 -8.02 4.35
CA TRP A 165 21.21 -8.19 5.05
C TRP A 165 21.32 -9.45 5.94
N ASN A 166 20.21 -10.14 6.18
CA ASN A 166 20.16 -11.43 6.86
C ASN A 166 20.36 -12.50 5.78
N GLY A 167 21.42 -13.31 5.86
CA GLY A 167 21.74 -14.32 4.84
C GLY A 167 20.71 -15.46 4.69
N GLU A 168 19.61 -15.42 5.44
CA GLU A 168 18.56 -16.44 5.53
C GLU A 168 17.27 -16.01 4.81
N ILE A 169 17.37 -15.57 3.55
CA ILE A 169 16.21 -15.18 2.75
C ILE A 169 16.00 -16.18 1.62
N ALA A 170 14.76 -16.58 1.42
CA ALA A 170 14.37 -17.40 0.28
C ALA A 170 14.72 -16.71 -1.05
N VAL A 171 15.42 -17.41 -1.93
CA VAL A 171 15.84 -16.91 -3.26
C VAL A 171 14.65 -16.36 -4.05
N GLY A 172 13.46 -16.97 -3.91
CA GLY A 172 12.23 -16.50 -4.56
C GLY A 172 11.85 -15.06 -4.21
N SER A 173 11.85 -14.69 -2.93
CA SER A 173 11.52 -13.33 -2.48
C SER A 173 12.51 -12.27 -2.97
N ILE A 174 13.80 -12.62 -3.10
CA ILE A 174 14.84 -11.75 -3.66
C ILE A 174 14.60 -11.51 -5.15
N VAL A 175 14.34 -12.58 -5.91
CA VAL A 175 14.03 -12.49 -7.35
C VAL A 175 12.80 -11.59 -7.56
N ILE A 176 11.73 -11.81 -6.80
CA ILE A 176 10.50 -11.01 -6.87
C ILE A 176 10.76 -9.54 -6.49
N LEU A 177 11.61 -9.28 -5.49
CA LEU A 177 12.02 -7.93 -5.12
C LEU A 177 12.72 -7.23 -6.27
N PHE A 178 13.74 -7.84 -6.89
CA PHE A 178 14.45 -7.25 -8.02
C PHE A 178 13.53 -7.00 -9.21
N ILE A 179 12.68 -7.97 -9.57
CA ILE A 179 11.66 -7.79 -10.62
C ILE A 179 10.76 -6.60 -10.28
N THR A 180 10.30 -6.49 -9.04
CA THR A 180 9.44 -5.38 -8.60
C THR A 180 10.15 -4.03 -8.70
N ILE A 181 11.43 -3.95 -8.33
CA ILE A 181 12.23 -2.72 -8.42
C ILE A 181 12.39 -2.31 -9.88
N ILE A 182 12.75 -3.24 -10.76
CA ILE A 182 12.90 -2.98 -12.20
C ILE A 182 11.57 -2.50 -12.78
N LEU A 183 10.48 -3.21 -12.51
CA LEU A 183 9.15 -2.81 -12.97
C LEU A 183 8.71 -1.45 -12.42
N SER A 184 9.16 -1.07 -11.22
CA SER A 184 8.85 0.23 -10.61
C SER A 184 9.45 1.40 -11.38
N LEU A 185 10.45 1.17 -12.24
CA LEU A 185 10.98 2.20 -13.15
C LEU A 185 10.00 2.51 -14.29
N PHE A 186 9.14 1.57 -14.68
CA PHE A 186 8.21 1.71 -15.81
C PHE A 186 6.77 2.01 -15.34
N ILE A 187 6.35 1.39 -14.25
CA ILE A 187 4.99 1.41 -13.70
C ILE A 187 5.05 1.94 -12.27
N GLU A 188 4.13 2.82 -11.87
CA GLU A 188 4.10 3.28 -10.48
C GLU A 188 3.52 2.17 -9.58
N ARG A 189 4.32 1.71 -8.59
CA ARG A 189 3.92 0.71 -7.57
C ARG A 189 3.37 -0.62 -8.15
N PRO A 190 4.11 -1.32 -9.03
CA PRO A 190 3.62 -2.51 -9.74
C PRO A 190 3.18 -3.64 -8.79
N TRP A 191 3.90 -3.87 -7.69
CA TRP A 191 3.53 -4.90 -6.73
C TRP A 191 2.20 -4.57 -6.05
N CYS A 192 2.03 -3.35 -5.56
CA CYS A 192 0.79 -2.91 -4.92
C CYS A 192 -0.40 -2.94 -5.90
N LYS A 193 -0.13 -2.68 -7.18
CA LYS A 193 -1.15 -2.62 -8.24
C LYS A 193 -1.62 -4.00 -8.69
N TYR A 194 -0.70 -4.96 -8.83
CA TYR A 194 -0.97 -6.23 -9.49
C TYR A 194 -0.84 -7.48 -8.62
N LEU A 195 -0.06 -7.47 -7.53
CA LEU A 195 0.30 -8.72 -6.84
C LEU A 195 0.03 -8.70 -5.33
N CYS A 196 -0.02 -7.53 -4.70
CA CYS A 196 -0.09 -7.43 -3.23
C CYS A 196 -1.42 -7.98 -2.67
N PRO A 197 -1.40 -9.10 -1.91
CA PRO A 197 -2.61 -9.69 -1.34
C PRO A 197 -3.24 -8.79 -0.28
N TYR A 198 -2.42 -8.09 0.50
CA TYR A 198 -2.91 -7.11 1.48
C TYR A 198 -3.65 -5.94 0.81
N GLY A 199 -3.14 -5.45 -0.31
CA GLY A 199 -3.83 -4.44 -1.13
C GLY A 199 -5.13 -4.95 -1.75
N ALA A 200 -5.23 -6.26 -1.99
CA ALA A 200 -6.47 -6.90 -2.43
C ALA A 200 -7.54 -6.82 -1.34
N VAL A 201 -7.20 -7.24 -0.10
CA VAL A 201 -8.10 -7.19 1.06
C VAL A 201 -8.57 -5.76 1.33
N LEU A 202 -7.65 -4.81 1.51
CA LEU A 202 -8.02 -3.42 1.78
C LEU A 202 -8.81 -2.78 0.62
N GLY A 203 -8.55 -3.22 -0.61
CA GLY A 203 -9.28 -2.78 -1.78
C GLY A 203 -10.77 -3.12 -1.73
N ILE A 204 -11.15 -4.25 -1.11
CA ILE A 204 -12.54 -4.64 -0.89
C ILE A 204 -13.21 -3.66 0.08
N PHE A 205 -12.56 -3.40 1.23
CA PHE A 205 -13.05 -2.42 2.21
C PHE A 205 -13.16 -1.00 1.65
N ASN A 206 -12.32 -0.64 0.69
CA ASN A 206 -12.41 0.66 0.02
C ASN A 206 -13.74 0.86 -0.75
N LEU A 207 -14.40 -0.22 -1.19
CA LEU A 207 -15.67 -0.13 -1.90
C LEU A 207 -16.81 0.32 -0.99
N ILE A 208 -16.73 0.00 0.30
CA ILE A 208 -17.75 0.29 1.32
C ILE A 208 -17.37 1.46 2.24
N ARG A 209 -16.30 2.20 1.92
CA ARG A 209 -15.79 3.23 2.83
C ARG A 209 -16.81 4.34 3.14
N ILE A 210 -16.78 4.82 4.38
CA ILE A 210 -17.71 5.82 4.92
C ILE A 210 -17.38 7.22 4.40
N PHE A 211 -16.10 7.60 4.31
CA PHE A 211 -15.64 8.89 3.82
C PHE A 211 -14.97 8.75 2.44
N PRO A 212 -15.76 8.66 1.35
CA PRO A 212 -15.19 8.54 0.02
C PRO A 212 -14.62 9.87 -0.47
N ILE A 213 -13.69 9.76 -1.42
CA ILE A 213 -13.29 10.91 -2.24
C ILE A 213 -14.42 11.14 -3.26
N LYS A 214 -14.93 12.37 -3.33
CA LYS A 214 -15.96 12.80 -4.27
C LYS A 214 -15.41 13.85 -5.24
N ARG A 215 -15.91 13.79 -6.46
CA ARG A 215 -15.68 14.78 -7.51
C ARG A 215 -16.99 15.51 -7.78
N ASN A 216 -16.96 16.83 -7.64
CA ASN A 216 -18.09 17.68 -8.02
C ASN A 216 -18.09 17.91 -9.54
N ASN A 217 -19.15 17.48 -10.22
CA ASN A 217 -19.30 17.69 -11.67
C ASN A 217 -19.45 19.16 -12.04
N LYS A 218 -20.09 19.97 -11.19
CA LYS A 218 -20.41 21.37 -11.48
C LYS A 218 -19.16 22.26 -11.57
N THR A 219 -18.16 21.99 -10.73
CA THR A 219 -16.90 22.76 -10.70
C THR A 219 -15.80 22.14 -11.57
N CYS A 220 -16.01 20.93 -12.10
CA CYS A 220 -14.98 20.21 -12.83
C CYS A 220 -14.87 20.71 -14.28
N ILE A 221 -13.69 21.23 -14.64
CA ILE A 221 -13.34 21.67 -16.01
C ILE A 221 -12.80 20.56 -16.93
N ASN A 222 -12.98 19.28 -16.55
CA ASN A 222 -12.55 18.11 -17.32
C ASN A 222 -11.06 18.09 -17.79
N CYS A 223 -10.14 18.71 -17.03
CA CYS A 223 -8.72 18.81 -17.42
C CYS A 223 -7.91 17.50 -17.31
N LYS A 224 -8.50 16.44 -16.71
CA LYS A 224 -7.91 15.11 -16.46
C LYS A 224 -6.60 15.10 -15.65
N MET A 225 -6.29 16.17 -14.89
CA MET A 225 -5.11 16.18 -14.00
C MET A 225 -5.20 15.13 -12.89
N CYS A 226 -6.40 14.88 -12.36
CA CYS A 226 -6.63 13.85 -11.36
C CYS A 226 -6.27 12.44 -11.85
N ASP A 227 -6.55 12.12 -13.12
CA ASP A 227 -6.20 10.85 -13.75
C ASP A 227 -4.68 10.72 -13.91
N ARG A 228 -4.02 11.77 -14.44
CA ARG A 228 -2.58 11.79 -14.69
C ARG A 228 -1.73 11.71 -13.43
N ASN A 229 -2.26 12.18 -12.31
CA ASN A 229 -1.57 12.18 -11.02
C ASN A 229 -1.98 11.01 -10.12
N CYS A 230 -2.91 10.17 -10.55
CA CYS A 230 -3.27 8.96 -9.83
C CYS A 230 -2.18 7.89 -10.00
N PRO A 231 -1.48 7.48 -8.92
CA PRO A 231 -0.41 6.48 -9.03
C PRO A 231 -0.93 5.12 -9.50
N MET A 232 -2.22 4.85 -9.22
CA MET A 232 -2.88 3.58 -9.54
C MET A 232 -3.61 3.62 -10.89
N ASN A 233 -3.41 4.66 -11.71
CA ASN A 233 -4.07 4.86 -13.00
C ASN A 233 -5.61 4.79 -12.94
N ILE A 234 -6.23 5.29 -11.87
CA ILE A 234 -7.69 5.35 -11.77
C ILE A 234 -8.19 6.53 -12.61
N LYS A 235 -9.24 6.30 -13.41
CA LYS A 235 -9.97 7.36 -14.14
C LYS A 235 -10.90 8.07 -13.16
N VAL A 236 -10.34 9.04 -12.43
CA VAL A 236 -11.05 9.85 -11.44
C VAL A 236 -12.00 10.83 -12.13
N SER A 237 -11.64 11.33 -13.30
CA SER A 237 -12.48 12.24 -14.11
C SER A 237 -13.81 11.59 -14.53
N GLU A 238 -13.83 10.28 -14.71
CA GLU A 238 -15.03 9.51 -15.13
C GLU A 238 -15.94 9.11 -13.95
N LYS A 239 -15.53 9.37 -12.70
CA LYS A 239 -16.25 8.96 -11.49
C LYS A 239 -16.70 10.18 -10.68
N THR A 240 -17.92 10.16 -10.16
CA THR A 240 -18.44 11.14 -9.18
C THR A 240 -18.02 10.77 -7.76
N ILE A 241 -18.12 9.49 -7.42
CA ILE A 241 -17.64 8.92 -6.15
C ILE A 241 -16.55 7.91 -6.47
N ILE A 242 -15.36 8.09 -5.90
CA ILE A 242 -14.22 7.22 -6.16
C ILE A 242 -14.31 6.01 -5.24
N ARG A 243 -15.16 5.05 -5.60
CA ARG A 243 -15.17 3.69 -5.03
C ARG A 243 -14.50 2.76 -6.02
N ASP A 244 -13.18 2.66 -5.88
CA ASP A 244 -12.35 1.85 -6.77
C ASP A 244 -11.44 0.99 -5.93
N HIS A 245 -11.45 -0.31 -6.15
CA HIS A 245 -10.68 -1.23 -5.32
C HIS A 245 -9.16 -0.97 -5.36
N GLN A 246 -8.65 -0.30 -6.39
CA GLN A 246 -7.23 0.09 -6.47
C GLN A 246 -6.91 1.40 -5.74
N CYS A 247 -7.90 2.16 -5.26
CA CYS A 247 -7.62 3.43 -4.61
C CYS A 247 -6.89 3.21 -3.28
N ILE A 248 -5.70 3.79 -3.16
CA ILE A 248 -4.86 3.71 -1.95
C ILE A 248 -5.03 4.94 -1.03
N SER A 249 -6.10 5.72 -1.21
CA SER A 249 -6.36 6.96 -0.46
C SER A 249 -5.16 7.93 -0.32
N CYS A 250 -4.29 8.00 -1.34
CA CYS A 250 -3.09 8.85 -1.31
C CYS A 250 -3.37 10.36 -1.48
N LEU A 251 -4.61 10.72 -1.82
CA LEU A 251 -5.10 12.09 -2.04
C LEU A 251 -4.40 12.91 -3.12
N LYS A 252 -3.51 12.33 -3.93
CA LYS A 252 -2.87 13.05 -5.05
C LYS A 252 -3.87 13.64 -6.06
N CYS A 253 -5.08 13.09 -6.16
CA CYS A 253 -6.11 13.59 -7.07
C CYS A 253 -6.93 14.78 -6.54
N THR A 254 -6.83 15.12 -5.24
CA THR A 254 -7.66 16.16 -4.62
C THR A 254 -7.29 17.56 -5.09
N SER A 255 -8.19 18.52 -4.85
CA SER A 255 -7.96 19.96 -5.08
C SER A 255 -6.79 20.50 -4.27
N GLU A 256 -6.57 20.00 -3.06
CA GLU A 256 -5.40 20.36 -2.25
C GLU A 256 -4.06 19.98 -2.92
N TYR A 257 -4.04 18.92 -3.73
CA TYR A 257 -2.82 18.41 -4.35
C TYR A 257 -2.69 18.80 -5.83
N SER A 258 -3.56 18.28 -6.69
CA SER A 258 -3.41 18.40 -8.14
C SER A 258 -4.49 19.17 -8.85
N CYS A 259 -5.77 19.02 -8.45
CA CYS A 259 -6.85 19.64 -9.20
C CYS A 259 -6.69 21.17 -9.15
N PRO A 260 -6.76 21.87 -10.31
CA PRO A 260 -6.51 23.31 -10.36
C PRO A 260 -7.68 24.14 -9.83
N ILE A 261 -8.88 23.55 -9.76
CA ILE A 261 -10.07 24.19 -9.22
C ILE A 261 -10.24 23.73 -7.76
N ASN A 262 -10.38 24.70 -6.86
CA ASN A 262 -10.62 24.44 -5.44
C ASN A 262 -11.93 23.67 -5.24
N ASN A 263 -12.01 22.88 -4.16
CA ASN A 263 -13.23 22.18 -3.73
C ASN A 263 -13.91 21.31 -4.81
N THR A 264 -13.15 20.83 -5.79
CA THR A 264 -13.67 20.03 -6.90
C THR A 264 -13.48 18.54 -6.66
N VAL A 265 -12.32 18.14 -6.11
CA VAL A 265 -12.08 16.77 -5.68
C VAL A 265 -11.69 16.80 -4.21
N THR A 266 -12.58 16.36 -3.34
CA THR A 266 -12.43 16.44 -1.89
C THR A 266 -12.76 15.10 -1.23
N ILE A 267 -12.27 14.89 -0.01
CA ILE A 267 -12.83 13.85 0.86
C ILE A 267 -14.14 14.41 1.40
N GLU A 268 -15.21 13.62 1.35
CA GLU A 268 -16.45 14.01 1.97
C GLU A 268 -16.27 14.09 3.49
N SER A 269 -16.21 15.31 4.01
CA SER A 269 -16.40 15.60 5.44
C SER A 269 -17.89 15.73 5.73
N ILE A 270 -18.31 15.34 6.94
CA ILE A 270 -19.66 15.56 7.49
C ILE A 270 -20.05 17.05 7.47
N ILE A 271 -19.06 17.95 7.39
CA ILE A 271 -19.26 19.39 7.33
C ILE A 271 -19.40 19.80 5.86
N PRO A 272 -20.57 20.32 5.43
CA PRO A 272 -20.71 20.91 4.10
C PRO A 272 -19.75 22.08 3.97
N TYR A 273 -18.96 22.07 2.90
CA TYR A 273 -18.12 23.20 2.55
C TYR A 273 -19.05 24.36 2.17
N LYS A 274 -19.14 25.38 3.03
CA LYS A 274 -19.88 26.59 2.72
C LYS A 274 -19.15 27.27 1.55
N SER A 275 -19.76 27.20 0.38
CA SER A 275 -19.33 27.89 -0.85
C SER A 275 -19.35 29.39 -0.67
#